data_AF-A0A0Q5JPF7-F1
#
_entry.id   AF-A0A0Q5JPF7-F1
#
_cell.length_a   1.000
_cell.length_b   1.000
_cell.length_c   1.000
_cell.angle_alpha   90.00
_cell.angle_beta   90.00
_cell.angle_gamma   90.00
#
_symmetry.space_group_name_H-M   'P 1'
#
loop_
_entity.id
_entity.type
_entity.pdbx_description
1 polymer ?
#
loop_
_entity_poly.entity_id
_entity_poly.type
_entity_poly.pdbx_seq_one_letter_code
_entity_poly.pdbx_strand_id
1 'polypeptide(L)'
;MAIGLVGGTAANAAANPVDQDSSTTAGRWHTPEEREQSPAERSAPVSPNRLFSAAAAPANDMLANATKVSSLPFQTSGQPYVGATLEAGEPATCRTTDPDSTEYFTHGDRSIWYPFTSPVTQTLSFGGEVGSAYSMVIAYAAAGMSDLTRISCTEGGFRDENHLQAQAGVTYLFQVTDDISSETSPGTASLWIRGSAPISNLSPSTATSVSAPSTVAGSISKVDNNWYTPYTGRCDGGFATMLGTRWYKYVATSTTGVRVDLRDSYHAADAVVWATDGTTPTSRLSCSGQQESNDSFGPGPYDESKAFVDFAVEPGKTYFIQVGGWNFSVGDYVMKLSTYQLPLLTLMPTPKITGTAQVGSTLTANPGTWDEGTTLTYQWMRGGGTYISGAKSSTYTVSPADAGAQITVAVTASKPGYSGARKTSAPTAVVAKGVLTSATPTLSGAPAVGKTVTVAPGAWGPSPVTFTYQWLRGGASISGATSASYTPVAADVGTRLSVAVTGTKSGYTSKASTSTSAVVANGTLTGAKPTITGTTKVGSTLTAKAGTWAPAPVTLSHQWLRNGVAISGATASMCKLTSADKGKRITVRVTGTKAGYTTLPQTSTATAAIG
;
A
#
# COMPACT_ATOMS: atom_id res chain seq x y z
N MET A 1 13.45 28.68 -62.05
CA MET A 1 13.96 28.99 -63.40
C MET A 1 13.75 27.73 -64.24
N ALA A 2 13.27 27.84 -65.49
CA ALA A 2 12.90 26.69 -66.31
C ALA A 2 14.01 26.34 -67.34
N ILE A 3 13.70 25.41 -68.27
CA ILE A 3 14.57 24.72 -69.25
C ILE A 3 15.21 23.44 -68.66
N GLY A 4 15.13 22.24 -69.27
CA GLY A 4 14.31 21.80 -70.42
C GLY A 4 15.10 20.99 -71.48
N LEU A 5 14.36 20.16 -72.25
CA LEU A 5 14.80 19.30 -73.39
C LEU A 5 15.46 17.95 -73.02
N VAL A 6 15.44 16.90 -73.87
CA VAL A 6 14.32 16.13 -74.49
C VAL A 6 14.87 14.95 -75.34
N GLY A 7 14.14 13.82 -75.38
CA GLY A 7 14.30 12.74 -76.37
C GLY A 7 14.91 11.43 -75.84
N GLY A 8 14.50 10.24 -76.28
CA GLY A 8 13.38 9.91 -77.19
C GLY A 8 13.19 8.39 -77.41
N THR A 9 11.97 8.00 -77.78
CA THR A 9 11.52 6.75 -78.49
C THR A 9 12.45 5.52 -78.51
N ALA A 10 12.06 4.35 -77.97
CA ALA A 10 11.05 3.40 -78.50
C ALA A 10 11.41 2.81 -79.89
N ALA A 11 11.24 1.52 -80.19
CA ALA A 11 10.89 0.32 -79.40
C ALA A 11 11.23 -0.95 -80.23
N ASN A 12 11.14 -2.15 -79.65
CA ASN A 12 10.94 -3.39 -80.43
C ASN A 12 10.35 -4.52 -79.58
N ALA A 13 9.64 -5.47 -80.20
CA ALA A 13 8.85 -6.49 -79.50
C ALA A 13 8.85 -7.87 -80.20
N ALA A 14 8.86 -8.93 -79.40
CA ALA A 14 8.39 -10.29 -79.71
C ALA A 14 8.20 -11.02 -78.36
N ALA A 15 6.97 -11.23 -77.89
CA ALA A 15 6.02 -12.28 -78.31
C ALA A 15 6.20 -13.57 -77.47
N ASN A 16 5.46 -13.64 -76.36
CA ASN A 16 5.40 -14.77 -75.44
C ASN A 16 3.97 -15.36 -75.49
N PRO A 17 3.76 -16.66 -75.79
CA PRO A 17 2.43 -17.26 -75.80
C PRO A 17 2.10 -18.03 -74.50
N VAL A 18 0.89 -17.80 -73.94
CA VAL A 18 -0.12 -18.82 -73.53
C VAL A 18 0.43 -20.05 -72.76
N ASP A 19 0.10 -20.35 -71.50
CA ASP A 19 -1.11 -20.10 -70.67
C ASP A 19 -0.81 -20.52 -69.18
N GLN A 20 -1.58 -20.36 -68.08
CA GLN A 20 -2.94 -19.84 -67.78
C GLN A 20 -2.99 -19.06 -66.44
N ASP A 21 -3.89 -18.07 -66.39
CA ASP A 21 -4.73 -17.60 -65.25
C ASP A 21 -4.11 -17.30 -63.85
N SER A 22 -4.99 -17.02 -62.87
CA SER A 22 -4.72 -16.11 -61.75
C SER A 22 -5.58 -16.35 -60.50
N SER A 23 -5.06 -15.93 -59.34
CA SER A 23 -5.81 -15.53 -58.13
C SER A 23 -6.79 -16.55 -57.48
N THR A 24 -6.41 -17.15 -56.34
CA THR A 24 -7.07 -17.02 -55.00
C THR A 24 -6.59 -18.09 -54.00
N THR A 25 -6.75 -17.83 -52.69
CA THR A 25 -6.59 -18.77 -51.54
C THR A 25 -5.25 -19.55 -51.44
N ALA A 26 -4.39 -19.38 -50.44
CA ALA A 26 -4.60 -18.95 -49.05
C ALA A 26 -5.70 -19.77 -48.34
N GLY A 27 -5.33 -20.96 -47.83
CA GLY A 27 -6.17 -21.79 -46.96
C GLY A 27 -6.60 -23.13 -47.56
N ARG A 28 -5.75 -24.17 -47.42
CA ARG A 28 -6.21 -25.56 -47.35
C ARG A 28 -5.57 -26.26 -46.15
N TRP A 29 -6.35 -26.30 -45.08
CA TRP A 29 -6.17 -27.11 -43.89
C TRP A 29 -5.89 -28.58 -44.25
N HIS A 30 -4.97 -29.22 -43.52
CA HIS A 30 -5.03 -30.67 -43.36
C HIS A 30 -6.20 -30.98 -42.41
N THR A 31 -6.99 -32.01 -42.75
CA THR A 31 -8.23 -32.38 -42.05
C THR A 31 -7.95 -33.12 -40.74
N PRO A 32 -8.68 -32.84 -39.65
CA PRO A 32 -8.48 -33.48 -38.36
C PRO A 32 -9.20 -34.84 -38.27
N GLU A 33 -8.68 -35.84 -38.96
CA GLU A 33 -9.14 -37.24 -38.89
C GLU A 33 -7.92 -38.19 -39.01
N GLU A 34 -8.03 -39.40 -38.45
CA GLU A 34 -6.97 -40.44 -38.38
C GLU A 34 -5.73 -40.15 -37.48
N ARG A 35 -5.96 -39.90 -36.17
CA ARG A 35 -5.36 -40.74 -35.09
C ARG A 35 -5.88 -40.41 -33.67
N GLU A 36 -7.18 -40.60 -33.44
CA GLU A 36 -7.60 -41.05 -32.11
C GLU A 36 -7.32 -42.55 -31.99
N GLN A 37 -6.31 -42.94 -31.20
CA GLN A 37 -6.26 -44.27 -30.59
C GLN A 37 -5.87 -44.16 -29.12
N SER A 38 -6.75 -44.70 -28.28
CA SER A 38 -6.68 -44.68 -26.81
C SER A 38 -5.56 -45.60 -26.28
N PRO A 39 -4.92 -45.29 -25.13
CA PRO A 39 -3.88 -46.12 -24.54
C PRO A 39 -4.46 -47.41 -23.90
N ALA A 40 -4.85 -48.38 -24.73
CA ALA A 40 -5.60 -49.56 -24.28
C ALA A 40 -5.20 -50.91 -24.94
N GLU A 41 -4.09 -51.01 -25.68
CA GLU A 41 -3.72 -52.29 -26.32
C GLU A 41 -2.19 -52.54 -26.47
N ARG A 42 -1.50 -52.83 -25.36
CA ARG A 42 -0.13 -53.40 -25.35
C ARG A 42 0.04 -54.49 -24.27
N SER A 43 -0.76 -55.55 -24.36
CA SER A 43 -0.79 -56.67 -23.38
C SER A 43 -0.90 -58.06 -24.04
N ALA A 44 0.04 -58.41 -24.91
CA ALA A 44 0.17 -59.78 -25.45
C ALA A 44 1.65 -60.14 -25.72
N PRO A 45 2.15 -61.32 -25.29
CA PRO A 45 3.54 -61.72 -25.51
C PRO A 45 3.74 -62.40 -26.88
N VAL A 46 4.80 -62.03 -27.59
CA VAL A 46 5.25 -62.73 -28.82
C VAL A 46 6.51 -63.54 -28.50
N SER A 47 6.45 -64.87 -28.72
CA SER A 47 7.57 -65.78 -28.44
C SER A 47 8.69 -65.69 -29.48
N PRO A 48 9.96 -65.96 -29.10
CA PRO A 48 11.12 -65.57 -29.90
C PRO A 48 11.54 -66.60 -30.96
N ASN A 49 11.92 -66.12 -32.14
CA ASN A 49 13.19 -66.48 -32.82
C ASN A 49 13.37 -65.80 -34.20
N ARG A 50 13.95 -64.59 -34.20
CA ARG A 50 15.04 -64.26 -35.13
C ARG A 50 16.13 -63.56 -34.33
N LEU A 51 17.27 -64.22 -34.17
CA LEU A 51 18.45 -63.66 -33.51
C LEU A 51 19.15 -62.67 -34.45
N PHE A 52 18.58 -61.48 -34.57
CA PHE A 52 19.45 -60.32 -34.48
C PHE A 52 19.97 -60.29 -33.04
N SER A 53 21.28 -60.19 -32.86
CA SER A 53 21.83 -59.83 -31.55
C SER A 53 21.34 -58.43 -31.24
N ALA A 54 20.44 -58.29 -30.25
CA ALA A 54 20.14 -56.99 -29.68
C ALA A 54 21.47 -56.34 -29.28
N ALA A 55 21.78 -55.18 -29.86
CA ALA A 55 22.98 -54.44 -29.48
C ALA A 55 22.88 -54.14 -27.98
N ALA A 56 23.92 -54.45 -27.23
CA ALA A 56 23.96 -54.06 -25.82
C ALA A 56 23.88 -52.54 -25.75
N ALA A 57 22.97 -52.02 -24.91
CA ALA A 57 22.75 -50.59 -24.77
C ALA A 57 24.06 -49.84 -24.45
N PRO A 58 24.21 -48.57 -24.87
CA PRO A 58 25.39 -47.77 -24.59
C PRO A 58 25.74 -47.73 -23.10
N ALA A 59 27.02 -47.60 -22.79
CA ALA A 59 27.49 -47.60 -21.39
C ALA A 59 27.01 -46.38 -20.56
N ASN A 60 26.34 -45.41 -21.19
CA ASN A 60 25.77 -44.19 -20.63
C ASN A 60 24.28 -43.98 -21.00
N ASP A 61 23.60 -45.05 -21.38
CA ASP A 61 22.17 -45.13 -21.70
C ASP A 61 21.27 -44.73 -20.53
N MET A 62 21.62 -45.15 -19.31
CA MET A 62 20.89 -44.77 -18.09
C MET A 62 21.54 -43.55 -17.43
N LEU A 63 20.76 -42.66 -16.81
CA LEU A 63 21.37 -41.57 -16.01
C LEU A 63 22.30 -42.09 -14.89
N ALA A 64 22.08 -43.32 -14.39
CA ALA A 64 22.91 -43.95 -13.37
C ALA A 64 24.32 -44.38 -13.85
N ASN A 65 24.55 -44.58 -15.16
CA ASN A 65 25.85 -44.92 -15.76
C ASN A 65 26.40 -43.82 -16.69
N ALA A 66 25.79 -42.64 -16.67
CA ALA A 66 26.04 -41.52 -17.57
C ALA A 66 27.52 -41.07 -17.69
N THR A 67 27.94 -40.71 -18.91
CA THR A 67 29.34 -40.35 -19.23
C THR A 67 29.66 -38.95 -18.71
N LYS A 68 30.41 -38.87 -17.61
CA LYS A 68 30.74 -37.59 -16.97
C LYS A 68 31.63 -36.69 -17.82
N VAL A 69 31.13 -35.49 -18.09
CA VAL A 69 31.89 -34.37 -18.66
C VAL A 69 32.82 -33.81 -17.59
N SER A 70 34.14 -33.94 -17.81
CA SER A 70 35.18 -33.56 -16.83
C SER A 70 35.78 -32.17 -17.04
N SER A 71 35.69 -31.62 -18.25
CA SER A 71 36.21 -30.30 -18.64
C SER A 71 35.45 -29.75 -19.85
N LEU A 72 35.64 -28.47 -20.16
CA LEU A 72 35.13 -27.81 -21.37
C LEU A 72 36.29 -27.17 -22.17
N PRO A 73 36.19 -27.06 -23.50
CA PRO A 73 35.11 -27.56 -24.34
C PRO A 73 35.09 -29.10 -24.37
N PHE A 74 33.89 -29.66 -24.35
CA PHE A 74 33.63 -31.09 -24.48
C PHE A 74 33.07 -31.37 -25.88
N GLN A 75 33.51 -32.46 -26.49
CA GLN A 75 32.93 -32.96 -27.73
C GLN A 75 33.09 -34.48 -27.81
N THR A 76 31.99 -35.17 -28.08
CA THR A 76 31.95 -36.56 -28.51
C THR A 76 31.32 -36.66 -29.90
N SER A 77 31.81 -37.59 -30.69
CA SER A 77 31.26 -37.97 -31.99
C SER A 77 31.39 -39.47 -32.17
N GLY A 78 30.56 -40.07 -33.03
CA GLY A 78 30.61 -41.50 -33.29
C GLY A 78 30.31 -42.39 -32.07
N GLN A 79 29.60 -41.87 -31.06
CA GLN A 79 29.30 -42.64 -29.85
C GLN A 79 28.27 -43.73 -30.14
N PRO A 80 28.40 -44.94 -29.58
CA PRO A 80 27.37 -45.97 -29.68
C PRO A 80 26.01 -45.43 -29.24
N TYR A 81 25.01 -45.65 -30.07
CA TYR A 81 23.61 -45.28 -29.82
C TYR A 81 22.62 -46.36 -30.27
N VAL A 82 23.04 -47.24 -31.18
CA VAL A 82 22.30 -48.48 -31.49
C VAL A 82 22.13 -49.30 -30.21
N GLY A 83 20.88 -49.63 -29.88
CA GLY A 83 20.52 -50.34 -28.64
C GLY A 83 20.17 -49.44 -27.46
N ALA A 84 20.22 -48.11 -27.60
CA ALA A 84 19.75 -47.19 -26.56
C ALA A 84 18.23 -47.25 -26.37
N THR A 85 17.76 -47.04 -25.14
CA THR A 85 16.34 -46.99 -24.75
C THR A 85 15.98 -45.67 -24.07
N LEU A 86 14.69 -45.42 -23.84
CA LEU A 86 14.23 -44.37 -22.93
C LEU A 86 13.65 -45.06 -21.69
N GLU A 87 14.28 -44.85 -20.53
CA GLU A 87 13.95 -45.63 -19.35
C GLU A 87 12.73 -45.09 -18.58
N ALA A 88 12.09 -45.97 -17.82
CA ALA A 88 10.81 -45.68 -17.16
C ALA A 88 10.94 -44.56 -16.10
N GLY A 89 10.52 -43.35 -16.48
CA GLY A 89 10.61 -42.14 -15.64
C GLY A 89 11.60 -41.10 -16.17
N GLU A 90 12.32 -41.37 -17.25
CA GLU A 90 13.15 -40.38 -17.92
C GLU A 90 12.27 -39.37 -18.69
N PRO A 91 12.44 -38.06 -18.48
CA PRO A 91 11.84 -37.05 -19.35
C PRO A 91 12.58 -37.03 -20.68
N ALA A 92 11.88 -36.75 -21.79
CA ALA A 92 12.49 -36.64 -23.13
C ALA A 92 11.82 -35.56 -24.02
N THR A 93 11.08 -34.61 -23.43
CA THR A 93 10.39 -33.57 -24.21
C THR A 93 11.22 -32.30 -24.36
N CYS A 94 11.42 -31.84 -25.60
CA CYS A 94 11.82 -30.45 -25.84
C CYS A 94 10.57 -29.54 -25.91
N ARG A 95 10.78 -28.23 -25.92
CA ARG A 95 9.78 -27.20 -26.25
C ARG A 95 10.52 -26.18 -27.09
N THR A 96 10.45 -26.35 -28.40
CA THR A 96 10.94 -25.37 -29.35
C THR A 96 9.90 -24.27 -29.49
N THR A 97 10.30 -23.05 -29.15
CA THR A 97 9.54 -21.85 -29.50
C THR A 97 9.74 -21.57 -30.98
N ASP A 98 8.74 -21.95 -31.77
CA ASP A 98 8.47 -21.36 -33.09
C ASP A 98 8.21 -19.85 -32.90
N PRO A 99 8.71 -18.95 -33.78
CA PRO A 99 8.30 -17.54 -33.79
C PRO A 99 6.77 -17.35 -33.86
N ASP A 100 6.01 -18.24 -34.51
CA ASP A 100 4.56 -18.12 -34.72
C ASP A 100 3.71 -18.66 -33.54
N SER A 101 4.24 -18.57 -32.32
CA SER A 101 3.50 -18.60 -31.03
C SER A 101 2.74 -19.88 -30.63
N THR A 102 2.71 -20.91 -31.47
CA THR A 102 2.05 -22.19 -31.17
C THR A 102 3.01 -23.14 -30.42
N GLU A 103 2.55 -23.74 -29.32
CA GLU A 103 3.39 -24.61 -28.50
C GLU A 103 3.43 -26.04 -29.04
N TYR A 104 4.53 -26.38 -29.72
CA TYR A 104 4.87 -27.76 -30.03
C TYR A 104 5.87 -28.33 -29.03
N PHE A 105 5.70 -29.62 -28.71
CA PHE A 105 6.58 -30.39 -27.84
C PHE A 105 7.03 -31.63 -28.60
N THR A 106 8.27 -31.63 -29.07
CA THR A 106 8.91 -32.79 -29.67
C THR A 106 9.26 -33.80 -28.57
N HIS A 107 8.94 -35.08 -28.80
CA HIS A 107 9.15 -36.17 -27.86
C HIS A 107 10.33 -37.04 -28.32
N GLY A 108 11.26 -37.34 -27.41
CA GLY A 108 12.33 -38.29 -27.68
C GLY A 108 11.90 -39.74 -27.39
N ASP A 109 12.33 -40.69 -28.22
CA ASP A 109 12.04 -42.14 -28.13
C ASP A 109 13.14 -42.95 -27.41
N ARG A 110 14.35 -42.39 -27.26
CA ARG A 110 15.58 -43.03 -26.74
C ARG A 110 16.43 -42.01 -25.98
N SER A 111 17.39 -42.41 -25.14
CA SER A 111 18.30 -41.42 -24.54
C SER A 111 19.71 -41.94 -24.19
N ILE A 112 20.69 -41.04 -24.19
CA ILE A 112 22.00 -41.24 -23.56
C ILE A 112 22.41 -39.98 -22.77
N TRP A 113 23.10 -40.14 -21.65
CA TRP A 113 23.30 -39.08 -20.66
C TRP A 113 24.76 -38.65 -20.45
N TYR A 114 24.91 -37.36 -20.15
CA TYR A 114 26.19 -36.69 -19.89
C TYR A 114 26.08 -35.62 -18.77
N PRO A 115 26.46 -35.94 -17.51
CA PRO A 115 26.49 -34.97 -16.42
C PRO A 115 27.71 -34.06 -16.48
N PHE A 116 27.50 -32.75 -16.30
CA PHE A 116 28.54 -31.73 -16.16
C PHE A 116 28.31 -30.88 -14.90
N THR A 117 29.27 -30.87 -13.96
CA THR A 117 29.26 -29.94 -12.82
C THR A 117 30.06 -28.70 -13.20
N SER A 118 29.40 -27.53 -13.28
CA SER A 118 30.08 -26.31 -13.72
C SER A 118 31.00 -25.77 -12.61
N PRO A 119 32.33 -25.61 -12.84
CA PRO A 119 33.26 -25.13 -11.81
C PRO A 119 33.13 -23.62 -11.55
N VAL A 120 32.51 -22.90 -12.48
CA VAL A 120 32.30 -21.44 -12.45
C VAL A 120 30.88 -21.11 -12.89
N THR A 121 30.44 -19.89 -12.60
CA THR A 121 29.23 -19.34 -13.23
C THR A 121 29.59 -18.89 -14.64
N GLN A 122 28.93 -19.42 -15.66
CA GLN A 122 29.25 -19.22 -17.09
C GLN A 122 28.01 -19.49 -17.96
N THR A 123 28.01 -19.00 -19.19
CA THR A 123 27.06 -19.51 -20.20
C THR A 123 27.61 -20.82 -20.75
N LEU A 124 26.76 -21.83 -20.86
CA LEU A 124 27.05 -23.04 -21.63
C LEU A 124 26.31 -22.95 -22.97
N SER A 125 27.03 -23.04 -24.07
CA SER A 125 26.50 -23.36 -25.40
C SER A 125 26.58 -24.88 -25.60
N PHE A 126 25.53 -25.48 -26.16
CA PHE A 126 25.50 -26.92 -26.41
C PHE A 126 24.67 -27.26 -27.66
N GLY A 127 24.96 -28.44 -28.20
CA GLY A 127 24.27 -29.04 -29.33
C GLY A 127 24.81 -30.45 -29.59
N GLY A 128 24.21 -31.17 -30.53
CA GLY A 128 24.52 -32.58 -30.77
C GLY A 128 23.50 -33.22 -31.70
N GLU A 129 23.90 -34.31 -32.31
CA GLU A 129 23.16 -34.99 -33.37
C GLU A 129 23.12 -36.51 -33.15
N VAL A 130 22.01 -37.13 -33.54
CA VAL A 130 21.81 -38.59 -33.59
C VAL A 130 21.62 -39.00 -35.05
N GLY A 131 22.58 -39.73 -35.61
CA GLY A 131 22.53 -40.14 -37.02
C GLY A 131 22.60 -38.94 -37.98
N SER A 132 21.46 -38.59 -38.61
CA SER A 132 21.37 -37.52 -39.61
C SER A 132 19.98 -36.86 -39.73
N ALA A 133 19.14 -36.95 -38.69
CA ALA A 133 17.78 -36.39 -38.67
C ALA A 133 17.27 -36.19 -37.24
N TYR A 134 16.24 -35.35 -37.05
CA TYR A 134 15.35 -35.23 -35.89
C TYR A 134 15.92 -35.68 -34.53
N SER A 135 16.96 -34.97 -34.09
CA SER A 135 17.67 -35.24 -32.84
C SER A 135 17.63 -34.03 -31.91
N MET A 136 17.70 -34.26 -30.61
CA MET A 136 17.62 -33.21 -29.60
C MET A 136 18.72 -33.40 -28.56
N VAL A 137 19.23 -32.29 -28.03
CA VAL A 137 19.95 -32.29 -26.76
C VAL A 137 19.10 -31.53 -25.75
N ILE A 138 18.72 -32.17 -24.65
CA ILE A 138 17.92 -31.57 -23.59
C ILE A 138 18.77 -31.39 -22.34
N ALA A 139 18.78 -30.17 -21.80
CA ALA A 139 19.57 -29.80 -20.64
C ALA A 139 18.69 -29.58 -19.40
N TYR A 140 18.95 -30.36 -18.37
CA TYR A 140 18.23 -30.34 -17.09
C TYR A 140 19.15 -29.81 -15.97
N ALA A 141 18.55 -29.19 -14.94
CA ALA A 141 19.15 -29.16 -13.61
C ALA A 141 18.50 -30.25 -12.73
N ALA A 142 19.27 -30.80 -11.79
CA ALA A 142 18.83 -31.91 -10.96
C ALA A 142 19.51 -31.92 -9.58
N ALA A 143 18.76 -32.37 -8.57
CA ALA A 143 19.32 -33.02 -7.39
C ALA A 143 19.27 -34.57 -7.51
N GLY A 144 18.36 -35.10 -8.33
CA GLY A 144 18.21 -36.53 -8.67
C GLY A 144 17.18 -36.73 -9.79
N MET A 145 16.91 -37.98 -10.18
CA MET A 145 15.98 -38.31 -11.29
C MET A 145 14.55 -37.78 -11.08
N SER A 146 14.04 -37.80 -9.85
CA SER A 146 12.70 -37.30 -9.52
C SER A 146 12.54 -35.78 -9.70
N ASP A 147 13.66 -35.05 -9.78
CA ASP A 147 13.71 -33.60 -9.65
C ASP A 147 14.16 -32.93 -10.97
N LEU A 148 14.21 -33.70 -12.06
CA LEU A 148 14.70 -33.29 -13.38
C LEU A 148 13.90 -32.12 -13.96
N THR A 149 14.41 -30.91 -13.77
CA THR A 149 13.80 -29.69 -14.28
C THR A 149 14.47 -29.28 -15.60
N ARG A 150 13.74 -29.40 -16.72
CA ARG A 150 14.20 -28.98 -18.04
C ARG A 150 14.46 -27.46 -18.06
N ILE A 151 15.67 -27.05 -18.42
CA ILE A 151 16.06 -25.65 -18.52
C ILE A 151 16.02 -25.17 -19.97
N SER A 152 16.71 -25.88 -20.87
CA SER A 152 16.95 -25.50 -22.28
C SER A 152 17.07 -26.76 -23.15
N CYS A 153 16.87 -26.67 -24.47
CA CYS A 153 17.08 -27.76 -25.42
C CYS A 153 17.41 -27.28 -26.84
N THR A 154 18.06 -28.14 -27.63
CA THR A 154 18.24 -28.04 -29.09
C THR A 154 17.33 -29.02 -29.82
N GLU A 155 17.09 -28.76 -31.10
CA GLU A 155 16.36 -29.65 -32.00
C GLU A 155 16.96 -29.53 -33.42
N GLY A 156 17.56 -30.62 -33.92
CA GLY A 156 18.33 -30.64 -35.15
C GLY A 156 17.48 -30.33 -36.38
N GLY A 157 17.90 -29.32 -37.16
CA GLY A 157 17.15 -28.78 -38.29
C GLY A 157 16.26 -27.57 -37.96
N PHE A 158 16.05 -27.27 -36.68
CA PHE A 158 15.33 -26.07 -36.22
C PHE A 158 16.21 -25.14 -35.37
N ARG A 159 17.04 -25.72 -34.50
CA ARG A 159 17.85 -25.03 -33.48
C ARG A 159 19.00 -25.92 -33.02
N ASP A 160 20.06 -26.00 -33.83
CA ASP A 160 21.19 -26.93 -33.62
C ASP A 160 22.12 -26.52 -32.45
N GLU A 161 22.17 -25.22 -32.12
CA GLU A 161 22.80 -24.67 -30.91
C GLU A 161 21.75 -24.01 -30.01
N ASN A 162 21.83 -24.27 -28.71
CA ASN A 162 21.14 -23.48 -27.70
C ASN A 162 22.00 -23.35 -26.44
N HIS A 163 21.54 -22.56 -25.48
CA HIS A 163 22.36 -22.11 -24.36
C HIS A 163 21.60 -22.19 -23.04
N LEU A 164 22.35 -22.31 -21.95
CA LEU A 164 21.85 -22.13 -20.58
C LEU A 164 22.85 -21.38 -19.72
N GLN A 165 22.35 -20.75 -18.65
CA GLN A 165 23.18 -20.05 -17.67
C GLN A 165 23.53 -20.98 -16.51
N ALA A 166 24.77 -21.48 -16.50
CA ALA A 166 25.26 -22.40 -15.48
C ALA A 166 25.79 -21.64 -14.25
N GLN A 167 25.51 -22.18 -13.06
CA GLN A 167 26.01 -21.67 -11.79
C GLN A 167 27.19 -22.52 -11.28
N ALA A 168 28.15 -21.89 -10.61
CA ALA A 168 29.27 -22.58 -9.98
C ALA A 168 28.80 -23.64 -8.97
N GLY A 169 29.32 -24.86 -9.07
CA GLY A 169 28.99 -26.00 -8.21
C GLY A 169 27.72 -26.76 -8.58
N VAL A 170 26.89 -26.26 -9.51
CA VAL A 170 25.66 -26.93 -9.95
C VAL A 170 25.96 -27.95 -11.05
N THR A 171 25.31 -29.12 -10.94
CA THR A 171 25.35 -30.18 -11.97
C THR A 171 24.19 -30.02 -12.94
N TYR A 172 24.54 -29.97 -14.22
CA TYR A 172 23.62 -29.97 -15.35
C TYR A 172 23.71 -31.32 -16.06
N LEU A 173 22.59 -31.82 -16.54
CA LEU A 173 22.49 -33.12 -17.19
C LEU A 173 22.09 -32.89 -18.64
N PHE A 174 22.95 -33.31 -19.56
CA PHE A 174 22.69 -33.25 -20.99
C PHE A 174 22.26 -34.64 -21.46
N GLN A 175 21.01 -34.74 -21.89
CA GLN A 175 20.43 -35.90 -22.55
C GLN A 175 20.57 -35.70 -24.05
N VAL A 176 21.08 -36.70 -24.78
CA VAL A 176 21.00 -36.76 -26.24
C VAL A 176 19.91 -37.76 -26.61
N THR A 177 18.98 -37.36 -27.46
CA THR A 177 17.76 -38.10 -27.80
C THR A 177 17.33 -37.82 -29.24
N ASP A 178 16.29 -38.50 -29.74
CA ASP A 178 15.77 -38.40 -31.10
C ASP A 178 14.28 -38.77 -31.20
N ASP A 179 13.59 -38.27 -32.22
CA ASP A 179 12.17 -38.54 -32.54
C ASP A 179 12.04 -39.46 -33.78
N ILE A 180 12.92 -40.48 -33.89
CA ILE A 180 12.94 -41.41 -35.03
C ILE A 180 12.28 -42.74 -34.64
N SER A 181 10.95 -42.74 -34.72
CA SER A 181 10.02 -43.85 -34.48
C SER A 181 10.11 -45.03 -35.49
N SER A 182 11.24 -45.22 -36.17
CA SER A 182 11.43 -46.25 -37.21
C SER A 182 12.61 -47.20 -36.93
N GLU A 183 12.50 -48.44 -37.40
CA GLU A 183 13.45 -49.53 -37.09
C GLU A 183 14.86 -49.36 -37.68
N THR A 184 15.08 -48.38 -38.58
CA THR A 184 16.41 -48.03 -39.07
C THR A 184 17.21 -47.30 -37.99
N SER A 185 17.86 -48.09 -37.12
CA SER A 185 18.66 -47.59 -36.00
C SER A 185 19.67 -46.51 -36.43
N PRO A 186 19.59 -45.27 -35.90
CA PRO A 186 20.59 -44.25 -36.17
C PRO A 186 21.94 -44.68 -35.59
N GLY A 187 22.99 -44.67 -36.42
CA GLY A 187 24.22 -45.40 -36.14
C GLY A 187 25.00 -44.92 -34.91
N THR A 188 25.10 -43.59 -34.72
CA THR A 188 25.90 -42.99 -33.64
C THR A 188 25.36 -41.64 -33.20
N ALA A 189 25.59 -41.32 -31.93
CA ALA A 189 25.32 -40.01 -31.35
C ALA A 189 26.57 -39.12 -31.26
N SER A 190 26.32 -37.82 -31.09
CA SER A 190 27.32 -36.79 -30.81
C SER A 190 26.78 -35.77 -29.81
N LEU A 191 27.66 -35.19 -29.00
CA LEU A 191 27.35 -34.09 -28.09
C LEU A 191 28.54 -33.15 -28.06
N TRP A 192 28.30 -31.85 -28.07
CA TRP A 192 29.32 -30.85 -27.78
C TRP A 192 28.80 -29.82 -26.78
N ILE A 193 29.68 -29.36 -25.89
CA ILE A 193 29.39 -28.35 -24.88
C ILE A 193 30.59 -27.38 -24.82
N ARG A 194 30.32 -26.08 -24.84
CA ARG A 194 31.32 -25.01 -24.75
C ARG A 194 30.95 -24.08 -23.60
N GLY A 195 31.93 -23.71 -22.78
CA GLY A 195 31.77 -22.71 -21.72
C GLY A 195 32.26 -21.34 -22.16
N SER A 196 31.54 -20.28 -21.80
CA SER A 196 32.05 -18.92 -21.89
C SER A 196 33.19 -18.68 -20.89
N ALA A 197 33.84 -17.52 -20.97
CA ALA A 197 34.57 -17.01 -19.81
C ALA A 197 33.62 -16.87 -18.60
N PRO A 198 34.11 -16.93 -17.34
CA PRO A 198 33.27 -16.79 -16.15
C PRO A 198 32.47 -15.48 -16.17
N ILE A 199 31.17 -15.56 -15.93
CA ILE A 199 30.26 -14.41 -15.90
C ILE A 199 29.85 -14.09 -14.45
N SER A 200 29.70 -12.80 -14.17
CA SER A 200 29.28 -12.27 -12.87
C SER A 200 27.94 -11.52 -12.98
N ASN A 201 27.55 -10.87 -11.88
CA ASN A 201 26.55 -9.80 -11.85
C ASN A 201 25.24 -10.06 -12.60
N LEU A 202 24.68 -11.26 -12.41
CA LEU A 202 23.44 -11.76 -13.03
C LEU A 202 22.16 -11.28 -12.32
N SER A 203 22.30 -10.65 -11.17
CA SER A 203 21.21 -10.16 -10.32
C SER A 203 21.57 -8.84 -9.65
N PRO A 204 20.58 -8.06 -9.16
CA PRO A 204 20.87 -6.86 -8.35
C PRO A 204 21.73 -7.17 -7.11
N SER A 205 21.47 -8.32 -6.46
CA SER A 205 22.25 -8.77 -5.29
C SER A 205 23.72 -9.10 -5.61
N THR A 206 24.04 -9.44 -6.87
CA THR A 206 25.40 -9.71 -7.35
C THR A 206 25.99 -8.56 -8.17
N ALA A 207 25.32 -7.40 -8.21
CA ALA A 207 25.69 -6.30 -9.10
C ALA A 207 27.11 -5.76 -8.85
N THR A 208 27.86 -5.56 -9.94
CA THR A 208 29.23 -5.04 -9.91
C THR A 208 29.24 -3.55 -9.61
N SER A 209 30.09 -3.11 -8.67
CA SER A 209 30.26 -1.68 -8.37
C SER A 209 30.89 -0.93 -9.54
N VAL A 210 30.31 0.20 -9.93
CA VAL A 210 30.83 1.09 -11.00
C VAL A 210 30.90 2.54 -10.54
N SER A 211 31.75 3.32 -11.19
CA SER A 211 31.94 4.76 -10.97
C SER A 211 31.67 5.55 -12.25
N ALA A 212 31.59 6.88 -12.13
CA ALA A 212 31.54 7.79 -13.28
C ALA A 212 32.67 8.83 -13.12
N PRO A 213 33.54 9.05 -14.14
CA PRO A 213 33.60 8.32 -15.40
C PRO A 213 34.16 6.89 -15.24
N SER A 214 33.70 5.96 -16.07
CA SER A 214 34.32 4.64 -16.26
C SER A 214 33.94 4.02 -17.61
N THR A 215 34.57 2.91 -17.98
CA THR A 215 34.19 2.10 -19.14
C THR A 215 34.25 0.63 -18.75
N VAL A 216 33.19 -0.12 -19.07
CA VAL A 216 33.02 -1.52 -18.70
C VAL A 216 32.64 -2.31 -19.95
N ALA A 217 33.47 -3.28 -20.31
CA ALA A 217 33.10 -4.29 -21.29
C ALA A 217 32.29 -5.41 -20.61
N GLY A 218 31.35 -5.99 -21.33
CA GLY A 218 30.59 -7.16 -20.88
C GLY A 218 30.00 -7.92 -22.05
N SER A 219 29.41 -9.09 -21.77
CA SER A 219 28.80 -9.95 -22.79
C SER A 219 27.38 -10.31 -22.39
N ILE A 220 26.43 -10.13 -23.30
CA ILE A 220 25.04 -10.60 -23.20
C ILE A 220 24.96 -11.91 -23.99
N SER A 221 24.91 -13.04 -23.31
CA SER A 221 24.66 -14.32 -23.97
C SER A 221 23.15 -14.58 -24.09
N LYS A 222 22.75 -15.36 -25.10
CA LYS A 222 21.39 -15.93 -25.12
C LYS A 222 21.25 -16.82 -23.89
N VAL A 223 20.11 -16.74 -23.20
CA VAL A 223 19.78 -17.60 -22.06
C VAL A 223 18.35 -18.06 -22.26
N ASP A 224 18.18 -19.17 -22.95
CA ASP A 224 16.88 -19.77 -23.29
C ASP A 224 16.38 -20.65 -22.12
N ASN A 225 16.50 -20.11 -20.90
CA ASN A 225 15.97 -20.73 -19.69
C ASN A 225 14.45 -20.51 -19.68
N ASN A 226 13.65 -21.58 -19.79
CA ASN A 226 12.16 -21.57 -19.75
C ASN A 226 11.52 -20.92 -18.49
N TRP A 227 12.33 -20.41 -17.55
CA TRP A 227 11.93 -19.91 -16.23
C TRP A 227 12.48 -18.52 -15.90
N TYR A 228 13.14 -17.83 -16.84
CA TYR A 228 13.58 -16.45 -16.60
C TYR A 228 12.39 -15.50 -16.73
N THR A 229 11.72 -15.19 -15.61
CA THR A 229 10.68 -14.15 -15.57
C THR A 229 11.27 -12.83 -16.09
N PRO A 230 10.76 -12.26 -17.19
CA PRO A 230 11.33 -11.06 -17.75
C PRO A 230 11.18 -9.87 -16.79
N TYR A 231 12.30 -9.28 -16.37
CA TYR A 231 12.27 -7.89 -15.90
C TYR A 231 11.85 -7.02 -17.10
N THR A 232 10.69 -6.39 -17.00
CA THR A 232 10.04 -5.68 -18.12
C THR A 232 10.83 -4.43 -18.51
N GLY A 233 11.58 -4.53 -19.61
CA GLY A 233 12.53 -3.50 -20.04
C GLY A 233 11.87 -2.22 -20.57
N ARG A 234 10.75 -2.34 -21.30
CA ARG A 234 10.17 -1.24 -22.08
C ARG A 234 9.91 0.01 -21.24
N CYS A 235 10.26 1.17 -21.79
CA CYS A 235 10.00 2.47 -21.17
C CYS A 235 8.51 2.76 -20.90
N ASP A 236 7.58 2.13 -21.63
CA ASP A 236 6.12 2.29 -21.47
C ASP A 236 5.48 1.29 -20.49
N GLY A 237 6.06 0.09 -20.33
CA GLY A 237 5.58 -0.98 -19.47
C GLY A 237 5.17 -2.29 -20.18
N GLY A 238 5.24 -2.38 -21.51
CA GLY A 238 4.94 -3.60 -22.25
C GLY A 238 6.03 -4.69 -22.19
N PHE A 239 5.81 -5.79 -22.93
CA PHE A 239 6.72 -6.94 -22.98
C PHE A 239 7.94 -6.67 -23.88
N ALA A 240 9.08 -6.34 -23.29
CA ALA A 240 10.39 -6.48 -23.93
C ALA A 240 11.34 -7.23 -22.99
N THR A 241 11.86 -8.34 -23.50
CA THR A 241 12.67 -9.34 -22.79
C THR A 241 14.13 -8.91 -22.78
N MET A 242 14.57 -8.21 -21.73
CA MET A 242 16.01 -8.06 -21.47
C MET A 242 16.59 -9.39 -20.97
N LEU A 243 16.81 -10.34 -21.87
CA LEU A 243 17.47 -11.61 -21.55
C LEU A 243 18.98 -11.41 -21.35
N GLY A 244 19.61 -12.38 -20.68
CA GLY A 244 21.06 -12.41 -20.51
C GLY A 244 21.64 -11.21 -19.74
N THR A 245 20.84 -10.49 -18.95
CA THR A 245 21.22 -9.20 -18.36
C THR A 245 22.43 -9.24 -17.42
N ARG A 246 23.02 -8.06 -17.24
CA ARG A 246 24.12 -7.77 -16.30
C ARG A 246 23.74 -6.54 -15.47
N TRP A 247 23.97 -6.64 -14.17
CA TRP A 247 23.59 -5.63 -13.19
C TRP A 247 24.80 -4.88 -12.65
N TYR A 248 24.69 -3.57 -12.55
CA TYR A 248 25.72 -2.70 -12.01
C TYR A 248 25.12 -1.81 -10.93
N LYS A 249 25.92 -1.46 -9.92
CA LYS A 249 25.53 -0.53 -8.86
C LYS A 249 26.44 0.68 -8.86
N TYR A 250 25.85 1.86 -9.04
CA TYR A 250 26.51 3.15 -9.02
C TYR A 250 26.16 3.87 -7.72
N VAL A 251 27.14 4.41 -7.01
CA VAL A 251 26.92 5.30 -5.86
C VAL A 251 27.29 6.71 -6.27
N ALA A 252 26.33 7.63 -6.21
CA ALA A 252 26.51 8.98 -6.70
C ALA A 252 27.38 9.83 -5.76
N THR A 253 28.39 10.48 -6.33
CA THR A 253 29.34 11.34 -5.60
C THR A 253 29.07 12.83 -5.76
N SER A 254 28.18 13.22 -6.68
CA SER A 254 27.82 14.62 -6.97
C SER A 254 26.34 14.75 -7.35
N THR A 255 25.88 15.98 -7.57
CA THR A 255 24.54 16.31 -8.11
C THR A 255 24.51 16.41 -9.64
N THR A 256 25.66 16.27 -10.31
CA THR A 256 25.70 16.23 -11.79
C THR A 256 25.09 14.91 -12.24
N GLY A 257 24.23 14.96 -13.26
CA GLY A 257 23.61 13.76 -13.82
C GLY A 257 24.64 12.75 -14.35
N VAL A 258 24.18 11.56 -14.68
CA VAL A 258 25.01 10.50 -15.24
C VAL A 258 24.40 10.00 -16.54
N ARG A 259 25.26 9.77 -17.53
CA ARG A 259 24.95 9.03 -18.75
C ARG A 259 25.51 7.62 -18.65
N VAL A 260 24.67 6.64 -18.92
CA VAL A 260 25.06 5.30 -19.38
C VAL A 260 25.05 5.34 -20.90
N ASP A 261 26.18 5.08 -21.55
CA ASP A 261 26.31 5.09 -23.01
C ASP A 261 26.70 3.69 -23.50
N LEU A 262 25.92 3.12 -24.42
CA LEU A 262 26.14 1.78 -24.99
C LEU A 262 26.52 1.85 -26.48
N ARG A 263 26.74 3.04 -27.04
CA ARG A 263 26.90 3.26 -28.50
C ARG A 263 28.21 2.75 -29.10
N ASP A 264 29.13 2.28 -28.26
CA ASP A 264 30.35 1.57 -28.66
C ASP A 264 30.21 0.04 -28.59
N SER A 265 28.99 -0.48 -28.39
CA SER A 265 28.70 -1.92 -28.36
C SER A 265 28.66 -2.52 -29.76
N TYR A 266 29.09 -3.77 -29.90
CA TYR A 266 29.12 -4.45 -31.20
C TYR A 266 27.75 -5.02 -31.63
N HIS A 267 26.75 -4.95 -30.74
CA HIS A 267 25.41 -5.52 -30.90
C HIS A 267 24.35 -4.60 -30.26
N ALA A 268 23.07 -4.90 -30.52
CA ALA A 268 21.94 -4.11 -30.03
C ALA A 268 21.74 -4.27 -28.52
N ALA A 269 22.35 -3.38 -27.75
CA ALA A 269 22.34 -3.38 -26.29
C ALA A 269 21.42 -2.27 -25.74
N ASP A 270 20.69 -2.58 -24.68
CA ASP A 270 19.75 -1.67 -24.01
C ASP A 270 20.11 -1.56 -22.52
N ALA A 271 19.72 -0.44 -21.89
CA ALA A 271 19.94 -0.19 -20.48
C ALA A 271 18.71 0.42 -19.80
N VAL A 272 18.47 0.00 -18.56
CA VAL A 272 17.45 0.54 -17.65
C VAL A 272 18.09 0.94 -16.33
N VAL A 273 17.76 2.13 -15.85
CA VAL A 273 18.27 2.67 -14.58
C VAL A 273 17.15 2.69 -13.55
N TRP A 274 17.44 2.16 -12.36
CA TRP A 274 16.50 1.93 -11.29
C TRP A 274 16.89 2.68 -10.01
N ALA A 275 15.89 3.23 -9.33
CA ALA A 275 15.97 3.61 -7.93
C ALA A 275 16.09 2.36 -7.04
N THR A 276 16.53 2.54 -5.79
CA THR A 276 16.69 1.44 -4.83
C THR A 276 16.45 1.88 -3.40
N ASP A 277 16.09 0.93 -2.54
CA ASP A 277 16.11 1.05 -1.07
C ASP A 277 17.54 0.99 -0.47
N GLY A 278 18.55 0.69 -1.28
CA GLY A 278 19.94 0.43 -0.90
C GLY A 278 20.39 -1.01 -1.18
N THR A 279 19.44 -1.93 -1.43
CA THR A 279 19.66 -3.37 -1.61
C THR A 279 18.97 -3.96 -2.84
N THR A 280 17.77 -3.46 -3.20
CA THR A 280 16.95 -3.98 -4.29
C THR A 280 16.46 -2.86 -5.22
N PRO A 281 16.25 -3.10 -6.53
CA PRO A 281 15.62 -2.14 -7.43
C PRO A 281 14.16 -1.92 -7.02
N THR A 282 13.71 -0.66 -6.90
CA THR A 282 12.36 -0.33 -6.41
C THR A 282 11.47 0.32 -7.46
N SER A 283 12.02 1.14 -8.36
CA SER A 283 11.28 1.74 -9.48
C SER A 283 12.21 2.18 -10.61
N ARG A 284 11.73 2.15 -11.86
CA ARG A 284 12.47 2.65 -13.02
C ARG A 284 12.55 4.18 -12.97
N LEU A 285 13.74 4.72 -13.24
CA LEU A 285 14.01 6.16 -13.32
C LEU A 285 14.18 6.64 -14.77
N SER A 286 14.86 5.84 -15.59
CA SER A 286 15.20 6.15 -16.98
C SER A 286 15.56 4.85 -17.71
N CYS A 287 15.52 4.86 -19.04
CA CYS A 287 15.78 3.72 -19.94
C CYS A 287 16.24 4.26 -21.30
N SER A 288 16.80 3.42 -22.17
CA SER A 288 17.30 3.90 -23.46
C SER A 288 16.16 4.25 -24.42
N GLY A 289 16.41 5.18 -25.34
CA GLY A 289 15.35 5.82 -26.13
C GLY A 289 14.82 4.98 -27.30
N GLN A 290 15.01 3.67 -27.32
CA GLN A 290 14.69 2.82 -28.48
C GLN A 290 13.23 2.98 -28.91
N GLN A 291 13.03 3.09 -30.22
CA GLN A 291 11.72 3.36 -30.80
C GLN A 291 11.02 2.05 -31.17
N GLU A 292 9.82 1.88 -30.66
CA GLU A 292 8.99 0.72 -30.97
C GLU A 292 8.06 1.03 -32.16
N SER A 293 7.84 0.05 -33.03
CA SER A 293 6.70 0.05 -33.93
C SER A 293 5.45 -0.35 -33.13
N ASN A 294 4.30 0.13 -33.57
CA ASN A 294 3.00 -0.12 -32.94
C ASN A 294 2.21 -1.25 -33.65
N ASP A 295 2.91 -2.11 -34.37
CA ASP A 295 2.38 -3.26 -35.08
C ASP A 295 2.59 -4.57 -34.29
N SER A 296 1.82 -5.59 -34.64
CA SER A 296 1.82 -6.88 -33.94
C SER A 296 3.05 -7.76 -34.23
N PHE A 297 4.09 -7.22 -34.86
CA PHE A 297 5.19 -8.00 -35.45
C PHE A 297 6.53 -7.90 -34.69
N GLY A 298 6.60 -7.08 -33.63
CA GLY A 298 7.78 -6.95 -32.78
C GLY A 298 8.14 -5.49 -32.51
N PRO A 299 9.33 -5.22 -31.94
CA PRO A 299 9.82 -3.86 -31.78
C PRO A 299 10.48 -3.34 -33.08
N GLY A 300 10.44 -2.02 -33.28
CA GLY A 300 10.93 -1.35 -34.49
C GLY A 300 12.46 -1.40 -34.64
N PRO A 301 13.04 -0.93 -35.76
CA PRO A 301 14.48 -1.05 -36.00
C PRO A 301 15.31 -0.37 -34.90
N TYR A 302 16.31 -1.10 -34.37
CA TYR A 302 17.23 -0.60 -33.36
C TYR A 302 18.00 0.64 -33.85
N ASP A 303 18.01 1.68 -33.02
CA ASP A 303 18.64 2.96 -33.31
C ASP A 303 19.84 3.17 -32.38
N GLU A 304 21.04 2.95 -32.91
CA GLU A 304 22.30 3.19 -32.21
C GLU A 304 22.37 4.61 -31.63
N SER A 305 21.81 5.63 -32.29
CA SER A 305 21.88 7.01 -31.80
C SER A 305 21.15 7.19 -30.46
N LYS A 306 20.18 6.31 -30.14
CA LYS A 306 19.35 6.31 -28.92
C LYS A 306 19.82 5.32 -27.85
N ALA A 307 20.90 4.56 -28.06
CA ALA A 307 21.44 3.57 -27.12
C ALA A 307 22.23 4.20 -25.95
N PHE A 308 21.60 5.14 -25.24
CA PHE A 308 22.13 5.76 -24.03
C PHE A 308 20.99 6.08 -23.04
N VAL A 309 21.33 6.26 -21.77
CA VAL A 309 20.39 6.60 -20.69
C VAL A 309 20.94 7.74 -19.85
N ASP A 310 20.24 8.87 -19.85
CA ASP A 310 20.53 10.00 -18.97
C ASP A 310 19.64 9.97 -17.73
N PHE A 311 20.22 10.18 -16.54
CA PHE A 311 19.47 10.21 -15.28
C PHE A 311 20.05 11.19 -14.25
N ALA A 312 19.15 11.74 -13.42
CA ALA A 312 19.48 12.61 -12.30
C ALA A 312 19.89 11.80 -11.07
N VAL A 313 20.86 12.31 -10.31
CA VAL A 313 21.41 11.64 -9.12
C VAL A 313 21.54 12.58 -7.92
N GLU A 314 21.46 12.01 -6.72
CA GLU A 314 21.68 12.70 -5.45
C GLU A 314 22.92 12.13 -4.74
N PRO A 315 23.84 12.97 -4.22
CA PRO A 315 25.02 12.50 -3.50
C PRO A 315 24.69 11.49 -2.39
N GLY A 316 25.43 10.40 -2.35
CA GLY A 316 25.28 9.31 -1.38
C GLY A 316 24.17 8.30 -1.70
N LYS A 317 23.34 8.51 -2.75
CA LYS A 317 22.38 7.48 -3.18
C LYS A 317 23.02 6.45 -4.10
N THR A 318 22.58 5.20 -3.93
CA THR A 318 22.84 4.09 -4.85
C THR A 318 21.79 4.08 -5.96
N TYR A 319 22.21 3.62 -7.14
CA TYR A 319 21.38 3.40 -8.33
C TYR A 319 21.76 2.04 -8.94
N PHE A 320 20.78 1.26 -9.39
CA PHE A 320 21.07 0.06 -10.19
C PHE A 320 20.97 0.39 -11.69
N ILE A 321 21.92 -0.10 -12.45
CA ILE A 321 21.94 -0.05 -13.92
C ILE A 321 21.86 -1.50 -14.41
N GLN A 322 20.82 -1.81 -15.16
CA GLN A 322 20.61 -3.10 -15.80
C GLN A 322 20.96 -2.94 -17.28
N VAL A 323 21.90 -3.74 -17.80
CA VAL A 323 22.23 -3.81 -19.23
C VAL A 323 21.79 -5.17 -19.76
N GLY A 324 21.19 -5.21 -20.95
CA GLY A 324 20.67 -6.43 -21.57
C GLY A 324 20.55 -6.33 -23.08
N GLY A 325 20.21 -7.45 -23.71
CA GLY A 325 20.00 -7.52 -25.16
C GLY A 325 18.69 -6.87 -25.56
N TRP A 326 18.72 -5.96 -26.54
CA TRP A 326 17.52 -5.46 -27.17
C TRP A 326 16.94 -6.53 -28.11
N ASN A 327 15.64 -6.81 -28.03
CA ASN A 327 14.93 -7.82 -28.83
C ASN A 327 15.69 -9.15 -29.04
N PHE A 328 16.07 -9.82 -27.95
CA PHE A 328 16.84 -11.08 -27.97
C PHE A 328 18.25 -10.99 -28.61
N SER A 329 18.77 -9.80 -28.91
CA SER A 329 20.14 -9.61 -29.40
C SER A 329 21.19 -10.03 -28.36
N VAL A 330 22.33 -10.49 -28.85
CA VAL A 330 23.40 -11.14 -28.05
C VAL A 330 24.77 -10.77 -28.59
N GLY A 331 25.77 -10.84 -27.71
CA GLY A 331 27.16 -10.53 -27.98
C GLY A 331 27.73 -9.50 -27.00
N ASP A 332 28.87 -8.92 -27.38
CA ASP A 332 29.66 -8.06 -26.50
C ASP A 332 29.26 -6.59 -26.59
N TYR A 333 29.20 -5.93 -25.42
CA TYR A 333 28.79 -4.55 -25.26
C TYR A 333 29.85 -3.73 -24.50
N VAL A 334 29.86 -2.43 -24.76
CA VAL A 334 30.75 -1.46 -24.12
C VAL A 334 29.90 -0.39 -23.44
N MET A 335 29.82 -0.47 -22.11
CA MET A 335 29.10 0.49 -21.29
C MET A 335 30.05 1.56 -20.78
N LYS A 336 29.92 2.79 -21.28
CA LYS A 336 30.61 3.97 -20.75
C LYS A 336 29.72 4.70 -19.76
N LEU A 337 30.20 4.90 -18.53
CA LEU A 337 29.58 5.82 -17.56
C LEU A 337 30.29 7.16 -17.64
N SER A 338 29.54 8.26 -17.68
CA SER A 338 30.10 9.61 -17.66
C SER A 338 29.19 10.59 -16.91
N THR A 339 29.76 11.67 -16.38
CA THR A 339 28.99 12.79 -15.83
C THR A 339 28.34 13.58 -16.95
N TYR A 340 27.03 13.77 -16.89
CA TYR A 340 26.23 14.45 -17.92
C TYR A 340 25.44 15.61 -17.33
N GLN A 341 25.54 16.78 -17.96
CA GLN A 341 24.77 17.97 -17.59
C GLN A 341 23.38 17.89 -18.20
N LEU A 342 22.42 17.42 -17.41
CA LEU A 342 21.02 17.30 -17.81
C LEU A 342 20.41 18.65 -18.21
N PRO A 343 19.48 18.69 -19.19
CA PRO A 343 18.70 19.87 -19.49
C PRO A 343 17.88 20.32 -18.27
N LEU A 344 17.77 21.64 -18.11
CA LEU A 344 16.90 22.26 -17.12
C LEU A 344 15.45 22.29 -17.63
N LEU A 345 14.47 22.24 -16.72
CA LEU A 345 13.09 22.56 -17.06
C LEU A 345 12.96 24.04 -17.45
N THR A 346 12.09 24.37 -18.40
CA THR A 346 11.93 25.74 -18.91
C THR A 346 10.87 26.52 -18.13
N LEU A 347 9.72 25.91 -17.87
CA LEU A 347 8.64 26.45 -17.05
C LEU A 347 8.81 25.99 -15.59
N MET A 348 9.40 26.87 -14.76
CA MET A 348 9.60 26.65 -13.33
C MET A 348 9.00 27.78 -12.47
N PRO A 349 7.67 28.00 -12.49
CA PRO A 349 7.03 29.07 -11.73
C PRO A 349 7.16 28.90 -10.21
N THR A 350 7.18 30.02 -9.49
CA THR A 350 7.11 30.03 -8.03
C THR A 350 5.67 29.75 -7.56
N PRO A 351 5.41 28.74 -6.72
CA PRO A 351 4.06 28.35 -6.32
C PRO A 351 3.41 29.42 -5.42
N LYS A 352 2.08 29.55 -5.53
CA LYS A 352 1.27 30.47 -4.72
C LYS A 352 0.37 29.69 -3.76
N ILE A 353 0.29 30.12 -2.51
CA ILE A 353 -0.69 29.58 -1.55
C ILE A 353 -1.98 30.39 -1.64
N THR A 354 -3.14 29.71 -1.68
CA THR A 354 -4.47 30.29 -1.48
C THR A 354 -5.15 29.69 -0.25
N GLY A 355 -6.20 30.35 0.25
CA GLY A 355 -6.88 29.98 1.51
C GLY A 355 -6.48 30.87 2.69
N THR A 356 -7.18 30.72 3.82
CA THR A 356 -6.99 31.55 5.01
C THR A 356 -5.93 30.96 5.94
N ALA A 357 -4.96 31.78 6.36
CA ALA A 357 -3.97 31.41 7.37
C ALA A 357 -4.60 31.40 8.78
N GLN A 358 -5.41 30.40 9.09
CA GLN A 358 -6.09 30.25 10.37
C GLN A 358 -6.25 28.76 10.73
N VAL A 359 -6.04 28.40 12.01
CA VAL A 359 -6.19 27.01 12.50
C VAL A 359 -7.58 26.46 12.13
N GLY A 360 -7.59 25.30 11.48
CA GLY A 360 -8.79 24.63 10.97
C GLY A 360 -9.20 25.01 9.54
N SER A 361 -8.58 26.03 8.93
CA SER A 361 -8.75 26.34 7.50
C SER A 361 -7.86 25.46 6.63
N THR A 362 -8.26 25.27 5.37
CA THR A 362 -7.42 24.60 4.36
C THR A 362 -6.66 25.64 3.53
N LEU A 363 -5.36 25.42 3.37
CA LEU A 363 -4.50 26.10 2.39
C LEU A 363 -4.33 25.22 1.15
N THR A 364 -4.26 25.83 -0.03
CA THR A 364 -4.06 25.15 -1.32
C THR A 364 -2.80 25.66 -1.99
N ALA A 365 -1.94 24.75 -2.44
CA ALA A 365 -0.77 25.04 -3.23
C ALA A 365 -1.14 25.09 -4.71
N ASN A 366 -0.90 26.23 -5.35
CA ASN A 366 -1.12 26.44 -6.78
C ASN A 366 0.28 26.43 -7.43
N PRO A 367 0.69 25.32 -8.08
CA PRO A 367 2.06 25.17 -8.56
C PRO A 367 2.40 26.03 -9.79
N GLY A 368 1.40 26.55 -10.51
CA GLY A 368 1.56 27.16 -11.83
C GLY A 368 1.69 26.11 -12.93
N THR A 369 1.91 26.57 -14.17
CA THR A 369 2.16 25.70 -15.34
C THR A 369 3.63 25.32 -15.40
N TRP A 370 3.91 24.02 -15.50
CA TRP A 370 5.25 23.45 -15.68
C TRP A 370 5.37 22.81 -17.07
N ASP A 371 6.58 22.40 -17.46
CA ASP A 371 6.79 21.70 -18.74
C ASP A 371 5.94 20.43 -18.83
N GLU A 372 5.46 20.09 -20.02
CA GLU A 372 4.68 18.87 -20.25
C GLU A 372 5.46 17.60 -19.85
N GLY A 373 4.77 16.60 -19.31
CA GLY A 373 5.38 15.37 -18.77
C GLY A 373 6.04 15.51 -17.38
N THR A 374 5.92 16.66 -16.72
CA THR A 374 6.49 16.89 -15.38
C THR A 374 5.60 16.34 -14.27
N THR A 375 6.16 15.47 -13.41
CA THR A 375 5.54 15.04 -12.14
C THR A 375 5.83 16.05 -11.03
N LEU A 376 4.82 16.41 -10.23
CA LEU A 376 4.96 17.35 -9.12
C LEU A 376 4.69 16.68 -7.76
N THR A 377 5.52 17.01 -6.77
CA THR A 377 5.35 16.60 -5.37
C THR A 377 5.40 17.82 -4.45
N TYR A 378 4.71 17.76 -3.31
CA TYR A 378 4.58 18.88 -2.37
C TYR A 378 5.22 18.54 -1.04
N GLN A 379 5.71 19.55 -0.33
CA GLN A 379 6.07 19.45 1.09
C GLN A 379 5.80 20.78 1.78
N TRP A 380 4.87 20.80 2.72
CA TRP A 380 4.53 21.99 3.51
C TRP A 380 5.53 22.20 4.66
N MET A 381 5.75 23.47 5.01
CA MET A 381 6.77 23.92 5.94
C MET A 381 6.25 25.02 6.87
N ARG A 382 6.63 24.92 8.15
CA ARG A 382 6.37 25.90 9.20
C ARG A 382 7.60 26.82 9.37
N GLY A 383 7.36 28.08 9.70
CA GLY A 383 8.41 29.03 10.11
C GLY A 383 9.45 29.31 9.02
N GLY A 384 9.09 29.15 7.74
CA GLY A 384 9.98 29.41 6.61
C GLY A 384 10.96 28.28 6.24
N GLY A 385 10.90 27.10 6.88
CA GLY A 385 11.74 25.97 6.45
C GLY A 385 11.57 24.62 7.16
N THR A 386 10.95 24.56 8.34
CA THR A 386 10.80 23.29 9.08
C THR A 386 9.71 22.43 8.44
N TYR A 387 10.04 21.22 7.96
CA TYR A 387 9.05 20.32 7.35
C TYR A 387 7.94 19.92 8.32
N ILE A 388 6.70 20.02 7.84
CA ILE A 388 5.52 19.50 8.54
C ILE A 388 5.36 18.03 8.14
N SER A 389 5.52 17.11 9.11
CA SER A 389 5.46 15.67 8.85
C SER A 389 4.12 15.26 8.23
N GLY A 390 4.15 14.36 7.25
CA GLY A 390 2.99 13.88 6.49
C GLY A 390 2.37 14.89 5.50
N ALA A 391 2.67 16.18 5.60
CA ALA A 391 2.05 17.22 4.77
C ALA A 391 2.67 17.28 3.35
N LYS A 392 2.28 16.31 2.50
CA LYS A 392 2.78 16.12 1.12
C LYS A 392 1.74 16.28 0.01
N SER A 393 0.49 16.60 0.37
CA SER A 393 -0.60 16.85 -0.57
C SER A 393 -0.54 18.27 -1.15
N SER A 394 -1.25 18.50 -2.26
CA SER A 394 -1.46 19.85 -2.83
C SER A 394 -2.29 20.78 -1.92
N THR A 395 -2.90 20.25 -0.86
CA THR A 395 -3.63 21.00 0.18
C THR A 395 -3.08 20.69 1.57
N TYR A 396 -3.29 21.62 2.52
CA TYR A 396 -2.91 21.46 3.91
C TYR A 396 -3.92 22.10 4.85
N THR A 397 -4.50 21.31 5.76
CA THR A 397 -5.36 21.82 6.84
C THR A 397 -4.48 22.33 7.98
N VAL A 398 -4.58 23.63 8.28
CA VAL A 398 -3.74 24.32 9.26
C VAL A 398 -4.00 23.77 10.67
N SER A 399 -2.95 23.27 11.32
CA SER A 399 -3.02 22.61 12.62
C SER A 399 -2.88 23.58 13.79
N PRO A 400 -3.26 23.18 15.02
CA PRO A 400 -3.03 23.99 16.22
C PRO A 400 -1.57 24.37 16.47
N ALA A 401 -0.62 23.57 15.99
CA ALA A 401 0.82 23.79 16.13
C ALA A 401 1.39 24.84 15.15
N ASP A 402 0.58 25.35 14.23
CA ASP A 402 0.96 26.41 13.29
C ASP A 402 0.63 27.81 13.81
N ALA A 403 -0.21 27.95 14.86
CA ALA A 403 -0.66 29.24 15.36
C ALA A 403 0.52 30.15 15.79
N GLY A 404 0.60 31.34 15.19
CA GLY A 404 1.71 32.27 15.39
C GLY A 404 2.91 32.07 14.46
N ALA A 405 2.94 31.02 13.63
CA ALA A 405 3.94 30.82 12.58
C ALA A 405 3.41 31.27 11.19
N GLN A 406 4.31 31.40 10.22
CA GLN A 406 3.95 31.46 8.80
C GLN A 406 4.13 30.08 8.14
N ILE A 407 3.33 29.81 7.11
CA ILE A 407 3.36 28.58 6.33
C ILE A 407 3.96 28.84 4.95
N THR A 408 4.73 27.88 4.44
CA THR A 408 5.26 27.84 3.07
C THR A 408 5.04 26.45 2.48
N VAL A 409 5.05 26.33 1.16
CA VAL A 409 5.04 25.04 0.47
C VAL A 409 6.17 24.97 -0.54
N ALA A 410 6.95 23.89 -0.50
CA ALA A 410 7.87 23.54 -1.56
C ALA A 410 7.15 22.63 -2.56
N VAL A 411 7.25 22.97 -3.85
CA VAL A 411 6.93 22.10 -4.97
C VAL A 411 8.25 21.58 -5.55
N THR A 412 8.40 20.27 -5.63
CA THR A 412 9.52 19.59 -6.28
C THR A 412 9.01 18.90 -7.54
N ALA A 413 9.65 19.21 -8.67
CA ALA A 413 9.31 18.76 -10.00
C ALA A 413 10.35 17.75 -10.51
N SER A 414 9.89 16.67 -11.14
CA SER A 414 10.72 15.66 -11.80
C SER A 414 10.19 15.32 -13.19
N LYS A 415 11.11 15.08 -14.13
CA LYS A 415 10.84 14.67 -15.51
C LYS A 415 12.02 13.80 -15.98
N PRO A 416 11.80 12.61 -16.56
CA PRO A 416 12.88 11.74 -17.03
C PRO A 416 13.80 12.47 -18.02
N GLY A 417 15.12 12.30 -17.88
CA GLY A 417 16.12 12.98 -18.70
C GLY A 417 16.37 14.46 -18.38
N TYR A 418 15.70 15.07 -17.38
CA TYR A 418 15.89 16.47 -16.98
C TYR A 418 16.43 16.59 -15.55
N SER A 419 17.06 17.72 -15.22
CA SER A 419 17.41 18.05 -13.84
C SER A 419 16.13 18.24 -13.01
N GLY A 420 16.05 17.62 -11.83
CA GLY A 420 14.97 17.90 -10.88
C GLY A 420 14.99 19.35 -10.40
N ALA A 421 13.82 19.98 -10.30
CA ALA A 421 13.68 21.39 -9.93
C ALA A 421 12.85 21.54 -8.64
N ARG A 422 13.14 22.60 -7.86
CA ARG A 422 12.39 22.89 -6.63
C ARG A 422 12.10 24.38 -6.50
N LYS A 423 10.87 24.73 -6.16
CA LYS A 423 10.42 26.11 -5.92
C LYS A 423 9.61 26.16 -4.63
N THR A 424 9.91 27.14 -3.77
CA THR A 424 9.19 27.37 -2.51
C THR A 424 8.32 28.61 -2.65
N SER A 425 7.10 28.57 -2.10
CA SER A 425 6.18 29.71 -2.12
C SER A 425 6.70 30.88 -1.28
N ALA A 426 6.16 32.08 -1.54
CA ALA A 426 6.14 33.12 -0.51
C ALA A 426 5.44 32.59 0.77
N PRO A 427 5.80 33.07 1.96
CA PRO A 427 5.13 32.70 3.20
C PRO A 427 3.70 33.28 3.25
N THR A 428 2.79 32.57 3.93
CA THR A 428 1.47 33.09 4.28
C THR A 428 1.56 34.28 5.24
N ALA A 429 0.44 34.98 5.46
CA ALA A 429 0.26 35.73 6.70
C ALA A 429 0.48 34.82 7.94
N VAL A 430 0.79 35.42 9.08
CA VAL A 430 0.94 34.69 10.36
C VAL A 430 -0.39 34.00 10.70
N VAL A 431 -0.33 32.71 11.03
CA VAL A 431 -1.51 31.89 11.28
C VAL A 431 -2.25 32.36 12.53
N ALA A 432 -3.50 32.79 12.33
CA ALA A 432 -4.42 33.14 13.40
C ALA A 432 -4.98 31.91 14.11
N LYS A 433 -5.39 32.07 15.38
CA LYS A 433 -6.18 31.06 16.09
C LYS A 433 -7.56 30.90 15.44
N GLY A 434 -8.09 29.67 15.43
CA GLY A 434 -9.47 29.40 15.03
C GLY A 434 -10.49 30.03 15.98
N VAL A 435 -11.74 30.19 15.53
CA VAL A 435 -12.84 30.75 16.33
C VAL A 435 -13.87 29.66 16.66
N LEU A 436 -14.39 29.64 17.89
CA LEU A 436 -15.43 28.69 18.30
C LEU A 436 -16.85 29.21 18.01
N THR A 437 -17.68 28.36 17.43
CA THR A 437 -19.15 28.53 17.38
C THR A 437 -19.78 27.89 18.61
N SER A 438 -20.92 28.44 19.06
CA SER A 438 -21.56 28.07 20.32
C SER A 438 -23.04 28.46 20.30
N ALA A 439 -23.91 27.56 20.73
CA ALA A 439 -25.30 27.86 21.05
C ALA A 439 -25.43 28.54 22.44
N THR A 440 -26.65 28.95 22.79
CA THR A 440 -27.02 29.32 24.17
C THR A 440 -27.23 28.05 25.01
N PRO A 441 -26.56 27.87 26.16
CA PRO A 441 -26.79 26.71 27.03
C PRO A 441 -28.21 26.71 27.61
N THR A 442 -28.81 25.53 27.75
CA THR A 442 -30.15 25.37 28.33
C THR A 442 -30.09 24.77 29.73
N LEU A 443 -30.87 25.36 30.65
CA LEU A 443 -31.06 24.83 32.01
C LEU A 443 -32.18 23.77 32.00
N SER A 444 -31.99 22.70 32.77
CA SER A 444 -32.96 21.62 32.96
C SER A 444 -33.26 21.42 34.44
N GLY A 445 -34.56 21.29 34.76
CA GLY A 445 -35.08 21.32 36.13
C GLY A 445 -35.46 22.74 36.58
N ALA A 446 -36.59 22.86 37.29
CA ALA A 446 -37.02 24.13 37.86
C ALA A 446 -36.16 24.50 39.08
N PRO A 447 -35.46 25.66 39.12
CA PRO A 447 -34.58 25.99 40.23
C PRO A 447 -35.35 26.21 41.54
N ALA A 448 -35.07 25.37 42.53
CA ALA A 448 -35.59 25.50 43.89
C ALA A 448 -34.57 24.97 44.91
N VAL A 449 -34.63 25.45 46.16
CA VAL A 449 -33.68 25.02 47.18
C VAL A 449 -33.74 23.50 47.39
N GLY A 450 -32.58 22.83 47.29
CA GLY A 450 -32.48 21.38 47.39
C GLY A 450 -32.96 20.59 46.15
N LYS A 451 -33.21 21.25 45.02
CA LYS A 451 -33.50 20.60 43.72
C LYS A 451 -32.35 20.84 42.74
N THR A 452 -31.72 19.77 42.28
CA THR A 452 -30.63 19.84 41.30
C THR A 452 -31.13 20.41 39.97
N VAL A 453 -30.46 21.44 39.48
CA VAL A 453 -30.56 21.99 38.13
C VAL A 453 -29.35 21.47 37.34
N THR A 454 -29.53 21.08 36.08
CA THR A 454 -28.45 20.69 35.16
C THR A 454 -28.36 21.65 33.98
N VAL A 455 -27.23 21.65 33.28
CA VAL A 455 -27.05 22.42 32.03
C VAL A 455 -26.65 21.52 30.87
N ALA A 456 -27.28 21.73 29.72
CA ALA A 456 -26.78 21.24 28.43
C ALA A 456 -26.00 22.38 27.74
N PRO A 457 -24.71 22.20 27.37
CA PRO A 457 -23.91 23.21 26.66
C PRO A 457 -24.50 23.72 25.33
N GLY A 458 -25.41 22.96 24.71
CA GLY A 458 -25.88 23.19 23.35
C GLY A 458 -24.85 22.71 22.30
N ALA A 459 -25.05 23.11 21.04
CA ALA A 459 -24.11 22.80 19.96
C ALA A 459 -22.88 23.72 20.01
N TRP A 460 -21.69 23.15 19.83
CA TRP A 460 -20.42 23.87 19.73
C TRP A 460 -19.58 23.32 18.58
N GLY A 461 -18.77 24.18 17.96
CA GLY A 461 -17.95 23.78 16.83
C GLY A 461 -16.69 24.63 16.62
N PRO A 462 -15.73 24.13 15.82
CA PRO A 462 -15.67 22.75 15.31
C PRO A 462 -15.29 21.76 16.43
N SER A 463 -15.84 20.55 16.41
CA SER A 463 -15.62 19.52 17.43
C SER A 463 -14.21 18.87 17.40
N PRO A 464 -13.77 18.19 18.47
CA PRO A 464 -14.31 18.25 19.83
C PRO A 464 -13.99 19.59 20.52
N VAL A 465 -14.74 19.93 21.56
CA VAL A 465 -14.57 21.13 22.41
C VAL A 465 -14.66 20.69 23.86
N THR A 466 -13.77 21.18 24.72
CA THR A 466 -13.76 20.89 26.17
C THR A 466 -14.48 22.00 26.92
N PHE A 467 -15.35 21.65 27.87
CA PHE A 467 -16.19 22.61 28.60
C PHE A 467 -15.79 22.78 30.06
N THR A 468 -15.85 24.02 30.53
CA THR A 468 -15.89 24.38 31.95
C THR A 468 -17.15 25.20 32.25
N TYR A 469 -17.63 25.13 33.48
CA TYR A 469 -18.88 25.77 33.93
C TYR A 469 -18.59 26.77 35.05
N GLN A 470 -19.42 27.80 35.16
CA GLN A 470 -19.47 28.71 36.31
C GLN A 470 -20.93 29.13 36.53
N TRP A 471 -21.55 28.69 37.62
CA TRP A 471 -22.91 29.11 37.97
C TRP A 471 -22.92 30.53 38.54
N LEU A 472 -23.98 31.28 38.24
CA LEU A 472 -24.11 32.71 38.50
C LEU A 472 -25.38 32.99 39.31
N ARG A 473 -25.25 33.74 40.40
CA ARG A 473 -26.35 34.27 41.24
C ARG A 473 -26.53 35.75 40.94
N GLY A 474 -27.63 36.14 40.33
CA GLY A 474 -27.87 37.52 39.91
C GLY A 474 -26.84 38.05 38.90
N GLY A 475 -26.17 37.16 38.18
CA GLY A 475 -25.05 37.48 37.28
C GLY A 475 -23.66 37.39 37.91
N ALA A 476 -23.52 37.31 39.23
CA ALA A 476 -22.24 37.18 39.92
C ALA A 476 -21.84 35.70 40.16
N SER A 477 -20.56 35.37 40.02
CA SER A 477 -20.05 34.00 40.17
C SER A 477 -20.28 33.40 41.55
N ILE A 478 -20.89 32.22 41.59
CA ILE A 478 -21.01 31.41 42.81
C ILE A 478 -19.70 30.64 43.00
N SER A 479 -18.94 30.97 44.06
CA SER A 479 -17.64 30.33 44.33
C SER A 479 -17.76 28.80 44.43
N GLY A 480 -16.83 28.08 43.78
CA GLY A 480 -16.79 26.62 43.72
C GLY A 480 -17.86 25.94 42.85
N ALA A 481 -18.85 26.68 42.32
CA ALA A 481 -19.91 26.10 41.51
C ALA A 481 -19.49 25.95 40.04
N THR A 482 -18.65 24.95 39.75
CA THR A 482 -18.04 24.72 38.42
C THR A 482 -18.44 23.40 37.74
N SER A 483 -19.41 22.68 38.31
CA SER A 483 -19.97 21.45 37.76
C SER A 483 -21.05 21.70 36.69
N ALA A 484 -21.34 20.71 35.85
CA ALA A 484 -22.49 20.72 34.91
C ALA A 484 -23.87 20.65 35.59
N SER A 485 -23.90 20.69 36.93
CA SER A 485 -25.10 20.72 37.77
C SER A 485 -24.89 21.62 38.98
N TYR A 486 -25.98 22.17 39.51
CA TYR A 486 -25.99 22.96 40.74
C TYR A 486 -27.27 22.70 41.52
N THR A 487 -27.17 22.59 42.84
CA THR A 487 -28.32 22.45 43.74
C THR A 487 -28.45 23.75 44.53
N PRO A 488 -29.47 24.59 44.27
CA PRO A 488 -29.60 25.87 44.93
C PRO A 488 -29.72 25.75 46.45
N VAL A 489 -29.14 26.72 47.14
CA VAL A 489 -29.12 26.89 48.60
C VAL A 489 -30.01 28.06 49.01
N ALA A 490 -30.21 28.24 50.32
CA ALA A 490 -31.08 29.30 50.85
C ALA A 490 -30.70 30.72 50.37
N ALA A 491 -29.42 30.97 50.08
CA ALA A 491 -28.90 32.25 49.59
C ALA A 491 -29.21 32.53 48.10
N ASP A 492 -29.76 31.58 47.35
CA ASP A 492 -30.18 31.80 45.96
C ASP A 492 -31.64 32.25 45.83
N VAL A 493 -32.48 32.07 46.87
CA VAL A 493 -33.94 32.27 46.79
C VAL A 493 -34.30 33.68 46.33
N GLY A 494 -35.21 33.78 45.37
CA GLY A 494 -35.64 35.05 44.75
C GLY A 494 -34.63 35.66 43.77
N THR A 495 -33.38 35.17 43.75
CA THR A 495 -32.37 35.61 42.77
C THR A 495 -32.53 34.86 41.44
N ARG A 496 -31.91 35.41 40.39
CA ARG A 496 -31.82 34.79 39.07
C ARG A 496 -30.57 33.91 38.98
N LEU A 497 -30.76 32.61 38.82
CA LEU A 497 -29.72 31.62 38.55
C LEU A 497 -29.49 31.51 37.04
N SER A 498 -28.22 31.53 36.61
CA SER A 498 -27.79 31.14 35.27
C SER A 498 -26.42 30.44 35.34
N VAL A 499 -25.89 29.99 34.21
CA VAL A 499 -24.55 29.39 34.12
C VAL A 499 -23.82 29.87 32.87
N ALA A 500 -22.55 30.26 33.04
CA ALA A 500 -21.63 30.47 31.95
C ALA A 500 -20.93 29.16 31.60
N VAL A 501 -20.98 28.76 30.33
CA VAL A 501 -20.28 27.60 29.78
C VAL A 501 -19.14 28.11 28.91
N THR A 502 -17.90 27.78 29.25
CA THR A 502 -16.71 28.16 28.48
C THR A 502 -16.17 26.96 27.71
N GLY A 503 -16.19 27.05 26.39
CA GLY A 503 -15.60 26.08 25.49
C GLY A 503 -14.15 26.42 25.16
N THR A 504 -13.28 25.40 25.16
CA THR A 504 -11.86 25.49 24.79
C THR A 504 -11.48 24.42 23.77
N LYS A 505 -10.52 24.73 22.90
CA LYS A 505 -9.94 23.80 21.92
C LYS A 505 -8.52 24.24 21.55
N SER A 506 -7.58 23.30 21.43
CA SER A 506 -6.19 23.62 21.08
C SER A 506 -6.11 24.35 19.74
N GLY A 507 -5.40 25.49 19.69
CA GLY A 507 -5.28 26.34 18.50
C GLY A 507 -6.47 27.28 18.23
N TYR A 508 -7.50 27.28 19.08
CA TYR A 508 -8.66 28.15 18.96
C TYR A 508 -8.69 29.18 20.09
N THR A 509 -9.39 30.29 19.86
CA THR A 509 -9.73 31.26 20.91
C THR A 509 -10.90 30.73 21.74
N SER A 510 -10.68 30.58 23.05
CA SER A 510 -11.71 30.18 24.02
C SER A 510 -12.92 31.11 23.99
N LYS A 511 -14.11 30.58 24.23
CA LYS A 511 -15.36 31.35 24.17
C LYS A 511 -16.31 30.94 25.27
N ALA A 512 -16.97 31.92 25.89
CA ALA A 512 -18.04 31.70 26.85
C ALA A 512 -19.42 31.93 26.21
N SER A 513 -20.41 31.17 26.66
CA SER A 513 -21.83 31.35 26.34
C SER A 513 -22.65 31.16 27.61
N THR A 514 -23.61 32.04 27.89
CA THR A 514 -24.35 32.05 29.17
C THR A 514 -25.80 31.67 28.97
N SER A 515 -26.34 30.82 29.84
CA SER A 515 -27.75 30.39 29.78
C SER A 515 -28.71 31.56 30.03
N THR A 516 -29.94 31.45 29.51
CA THR A 516 -31.07 32.21 30.03
C THR A 516 -31.19 32.00 31.55
N SER A 517 -31.57 33.03 32.29
CA SER A 517 -31.69 32.96 33.75
C SER A 517 -33.10 32.61 34.23
N ALA A 518 -33.20 31.83 35.30
CA ALA A 518 -34.45 31.45 35.96
C ALA A 518 -34.42 31.84 37.44
N VAL A 519 -35.57 32.20 38.01
CA VAL A 519 -35.67 32.60 39.43
C VAL A 519 -35.70 31.37 40.33
N VAL A 520 -34.94 31.38 41.42
CA VAL A 520 -34.92 30.26 42.38
C VAL A 520 -36.07 30.36 43.38
N ALA A 521 -36.91 29.34 43.42
CA ALA A 521 -38.00 29.21 44.37
C ALA A 521 -37.54 28.61 45.72
N ASN A 522 -38.37 28.79 46.76
CA ASN A 522 -38.21 28.06 48.01
C ASN A 522 -38.32 26.54 47.79
N GLY A 523 -37.52 25.76 48.51
CA GLY A 523 -37.69 24.31 48.59
C GLY A 523 -38.96 23.93 49.36
N THR A 524 -39.48 22.72 49.15
CA THR A 524 -40.62 22.21 49.91
C THR A 524 -40.19 21.32 51.07
N LEU A 525 -40.81 21.50 52.24
CA LEU A 525 -40.70 20.55 53.34
C LEU A 525 -41.73 19.41 53.17
N THR A 526 -41.40 18.25 53.71
CA THR A 526 -42.37 17.21 54.07
C THR A 526 -42.32 16.99 55.58
N GLY A 527 -43.46 16.66 56.19
CA GLY A 527 -43.58 16.51 57.63
C GLY A 527 -44.74 15.58 57.98
N ALA A 528 -44.50 14.67 58.92
CA ALA A 528 -45.52 13.76 59.40
C ALA A 528 -46.62 14.50 60.18
N LYS A 529 -47.85 13.95 60.14
CA LYS A 529 -48.94 14.43 60.98
C LYS A 529 -48.62 14.13 62.46
N PRO A 530 -48.57 15.11 63.36
CA PRO A 530 -48.19 14.89 64.75
C PRO A 530 -49.27 14.08 65.50
N THR A 531 -48.82 13.29 66.48
CA THR A 531 -49.73 12.56 67.38
C THR A 531 -49.64 13.11 68.81
N ILE A 532 -50.71 12.92 69.59
CA ILE A 532 -50.78 13.31 71.00
C ILE A 532 -50.79 12.04 71.85
N THR A 533 -50.02 12.05 72.94
CA THR A 533 -50.01 11.00 73.96
C THR A 533 -50.19 11.60 75.36
N GLY A 534 -50.82 10.87 76.28
CA GLY A 534 -51.14 11.34 77.63
C GLY A 534 -52.64 11.22 77.96
N THR A 535 -53.00 11.40 79.23
CA THR A 535 -54.37 11.20 79.72
C THR A 535 -55.23 12.44 79.49
N THR A 536 -56.43 12.26 78.92
CA THR A 536 -57.39 13.35 78.63
C THR A 536 -58.22 13.72 79.88
N LYS A 537 -57.56 14.20 80.94
CA LYS A 537 -58.18 14.62 82.20
C LYS A 537 -57.59 15.95 82.68
N VAL A 538 -58.39 16.82 83.29
CA VAL A 538 -57.92 18.06 83.92
C VAL A 538 -56.78 17.77 84.90
N GLY A 539 -55.71 18.56 84.84
CA GLY A 539 -54.49 18.41 85.63
C GLY A 539 -53.41 17.52 85.01
N SER A 540 -53.76 16.61 84.09
CA SER A 540 -52.79 15.78 83.35
C SER A 540 -52.02 16.57 82.29
N THR A 541 -50.88 16.03 81.85
CA THR A 541 -50.08 16.59 80.76
C THR A 541 -50.25 15.75 79.49
N LEU A 542 -50.46 16.44 78.37
CA LEU A 542 -50.39 15.87 77.02
C LEU A 542 -49.03 16.17 76.39
N THR A 543 -48.46 15.20 75.69
CA THR A 543 -47.17 15.31 74.99
C THR A 543 -47.36 15.12 73.50
N ALA A 544 -46.82 16.03 72.71
CA ALA A 544 -46.82 16.00 71.26
C ALA A 544 -45.65 15.15 70.72
N LYS A 545 -45.93 14.28 69.75
CA LYS A 545 -44.93 13.54 68.97
C LYS A 545 -44.97 14.04 67.54
N ALA A 546 -43.97 14.83 67.15
CA ALA A 546 -43.94 15.54 65.87
C ALA A 546 -43.72 14.64 64.63
N GLY A 547 -43.24 13.42 64.81
CA GLY A 547 -42.88 12.50 63.71
C GLY A 547 -41.64 12.97 62.93
N THR A 548 -41.44 12.42 61.74
CA THR A 548 -40.30 12.73 60.85
C THR A 548 -40.58 13.93 59.95
N TRP A 549 -39.54 14.73 59.69
CA TRP A 549 -39.58 15.93 58.86
C TRP A 549 -38.35 15.98 57.95
N ALA A 550 -38.54 16.35 56.69
CA ALA A 550 -37.50 16.29 55.67
C ALA A 550 -37.58 17.48 54.68
N PRO A 551 -36.46 17.83 54.00
CA PRO A 551 -35.11 17.35 54.27
C PRO A 551 -34.57 17.90 55.59
N ALA A 552 -33.91 17.06 56.40
CA ALA A 552 -33.34 17.45 57.69
C ALA A 552 -32.13 18.43 57.56
N PRO A 553 -31.73 19.14 58.63
CA PRO A 553 -32.52 19.40 59.84
C PRO A 553 -33.71 20.35 59.54
N VAL A 554 -34.75 20.28 60.36
CA VAL A 554 -35.92 21.16 60.32
C VAL A 554 -36.20 21.65 61.74
N THR A 555 -36.37 22.96 61.94
CA THR A 555 -36.74 23.53 63.23
C THR A 555 -38.24 23.40 63.43
N LEU A 556 -38.67 22.87 64.58
CA LEU A 556 -40.08 22.58 64.86
C LEU A 556 -40.61 23.45 66.00
N SER A 557 -41.64 24.24 65.74
CA SER A 557 -42.43 24.93 66.78
C SER A 557 -43.76 24.22 67.03
N HIS A 558 -44.29 24.34 68.25
CA HIS A 558 -45.58 23.78 68.63
C HIS A 558 -46.55 24.90 68.99
N GLN A 559 -47.84 24.67 68.78
CA GLN A 559 -48.94 25.46 69.34
C GLN A 559 -50.08 24.51 69.67
N TRP A 560 -50.50 24.45 70.94
CA TRP A 560 -51.66 23.67 71.35
C TRP A 560 -52.95 24.47 71.16
N LEU A 561 -54.05 23.79 70.81
CA LEU A 561 -55.33 24.42 70.51
C LEU A 561 -56.48 23.71 71.22
N ARG A 562 -57.43 24.49 71.73
CA ARG A 562 -58.66 24.09 72.42
C ARG A 562 -59.83 24.32 71.48
N ASN A 563 -60.50 23.26 71.04
CA ASN A 563 -61.53 23.32 69.98
C ASN A 563 -61.08 24.10 68.72
N GLY A 564 -59.79 24.03 68.37
CA GLY A 564 -59.22 24.74 67.21
C GLY A 564 -58.75 26.18 67.47
N VAL A 565 -59.01 26.77 68.64
CA VAL A 565 -58.50 28.08 69.05
C VAL A 565 -57.18 27.92 69.82
N ALA A 566 -56.16 28.73 69.52
CA ALA A 566 -54.85 28.64 70.16
C ALA A 566 -54.93 28.88 71.69
N ILE A 567 -54.27 28.01 72.47
CA ILE A 567 -54.08 28.19 73.91
C ILE A 567 -52.87 29.10 74.12
N SER A 568 -53.09 30.29 74.71
CA SER A 568 -52.01 31.28 74.94
C SER A 568 -50.86 30.67 75.76
N GLY A 569 -49.62 30.95 75.35
CA GLY A 569 -48.40 30.44 75.99
C GLY A 569 -48.12 28.94 75.79
N ALA A 570 -49.05 28.14 75.26
CA ALA A 570 -48.88 26.70 75.10
C ALA A 570 -48.09 26.35 73.82
N THR A 571 -46.79 26.65 73.82
CA THR A 571 -45.88 26.47 72.68
C THR A 571 -44.79 25.40 72.87
N ALA A 572 -44.76 24.75 74.04
CA ALA A 572 -43.87 23.62 74.31
C ALA A 572 -44.38 22.31 73.67
N SER A 573 -43.51 21.30 73.60
CA SER A 573 -43.88 19.92 73.21
C SER A 573 -44.82 19.22 74.19
N MET A 574 -45.09 19.84 75.36
CA MET A 574 -46.00 19.36 76.39
C MET A 574 -47.01 20.45 76.75
N CYS A 575 -48.25 20.06 77.05
CA CYS A 575 -49.32 20.95 77.51
C CYS A 575 -50.03 20.37 78.73
N LYS A 576 -50.04 21.12 79.84
CA LYS A 576 -50.80 20.76 81.05
C LYS A 576 -52.25 21.19 80.89
N LEU A 577 -53.18 20.26 81.15
CA LEU A 577 -54.62 20.48 81.03
C LEU A 577 -55.16 21.25 82.24
N THR A 578 -55.96 22.28 81.96
CA THR A 578 -56.57 23.18 82.94
C THR A 578 -58.08 22.93 83.07
N SER A 579 -58.73 23.52 84.08
CA SER A 579 -60.20 23.48 84.21
C SER A 579 -60.92 24.01 82.97
N ALA A 580 -60.34 25.00 82.26
CA ALA A 580 -60.87 25.56 81.03
C ALA A 580 -60.80 24.61 79.81
N ASP A 581 -60.09 23.48 79.92
CA ASP A 581 -60.05 22.43 78.89
C ASP A 581 -61.19 21.41 79.04
N LYS A 582 -61.88 21.37 80.18
CA LYS A 582 -62.92 20.37 80.46
C LYS A 582 -64.05 20.39 79.43
N GLY A 583 -64.41 19.21 78.94
CA GLY A 583 -65.40 19.01 77.86
C GLY A 583 -64.94 19.52 76.48
N LYS A 584 -63.72 20.05 76.35
CA LYS A 584 -63.14 20.49 75.07
C LYS A 584 -62.27 19.37 74.49
N ARG A 585 -62.01 19.44 73.18
CA ARG A 585 -61.00 18.60 72.51
C ARG A 585 -59.75 19.41 72.25
N ILE A 586 -58.60 18.75 72.35
CA ILE A 586 -57.29 19.36 72.20
C ILE A 586 -56.66 18.88 70.89
N THR A 587 -55.99 19.78 70.16
CA THR A 587 -55.07 19.45 69.07
C THR A 587 -53.72 20.13 69.31
N VAL A 588 -52.69 19.65 68.63
CA VAL A 588 -51.40 20.35 68.51
C VAL A 588 -51.08 20.59 67.05
N ARG A 589 -50.73 21.83 66.72
CA ARG A 589 -50.13 22.22 65.44
C ARG A 589 -48.62 22.24 65.63
N VAL A 590 -47.91 21.39 64.91
CA VAL A 590 -46.45 21.45 64.74
C VAL A 590 -46.18 22.22 63.44
N THR A 591 -45.27 23.19 63.47
CA THR A 591 -44.88 23.95 62.28
C THR A 591 -43.39 23.82 62.06
N GLY A 592 -43.01 23.24 60.92
CA GLY A 592 -41.62 23.06 60.51
C GLY A 592 -41.11 24.23 59.67
N THR A 593 -39.93 24.73 60.01
CA THR A 593 -39.22 25.80 59.31
C THR A 593 -37.79 25.37 58.97
N LYS A 594 -37.29 25.84 57.82
CA LYS A 594 -35.91 25.66 57.37
C LYS A 594 -35.51 26.79 56.43
N ALA A 595 -34.30 27.33 56.55
CA ALA A 595 -33.82 28.42 55.72
C ALA A 595 -33.89 28.05 54.23
N GLY A 596 -34.55 28.88 53.41
CA GLY A 596 -34.76 28.63 51.99
C GLY A 596 -35.93 27.68 51.64
N TYR A 597 -36.71 27.21 52.61
CA TYR A 597 -37.85 26.33 52.38
C TYR A 597 -39.18 27.00 52.78
N THR A 598 -40.27 26.59 52.14
CA THR A 598 -41.63 27.00 52.51
C THR A 598 -42.01 26.35 53.83
N THR A 599 -42.43 27.18 54.79
CA THR A 599 -42.88 26.77 56.12
C THR A 599 -44.09 25.83 56.02
N LEU A 600 -44.03 24.66 56.68
CA LEU A 600 -45.09 23.64 56.63
C LEU A 600 -45.72 23.44 58.02
N PRO A 601 -47.02 23.76 58.20
CA PRO A 601 -47.77 23.34 59.37
C PRO A 601 -48.37 21.93 59.20
N GLN A 602 -48.45 21.18 60.30
CA GLN A 602 -49.18 19.92 60.42
C GLN A 602 -49.93 19.90 61.75
N THR A 603 -51.22 19.51 61.73
CA THR A 603 -52.08 19.49 62.93
C THR A 603 -52.50 18.07 63.25
N SER A 604 -52.48 17.72 64.54
CA SER A 604 -52.83 16.38 65.02
C SER A 604 -54.30 16.02 64.76
N THR A 605 -54.65 14.75 64.96
CA THR A 605 -56.04 14.41 65.30
C THR A 605 -56.43 15.08 66.62
N ALA A 606 -57.72 15.35 66.80
CA ALA A 606 -58.25 15.87 68.05
C ALA A 606 -58.35 14.76 69.11
N THR A 607 -58.04 15.08 70.37
CA THR A 607 -58.23 14.15 71.49
C THR A 607 -59.70 13.77 71.69
N ALA A 608 -59.95 12.79 72.55
CA ALA A 608 -61.21 12.70 73.30
C ALA A 608 -61.48 14.01 74.07
N ALA A 609 -62.72 14.22 74.50
CA ALA A 609 -63.05 15.37 75.35
C ALA A 609 -62.34 15.22 76.71
N ILE A 610 -61.81 16.32 77.27
CA ILE A 610 -61.11 16.28 78.55
C ILE A 610 -62.11 16.11 79.71
N GLY A 611 -61.88 15.13 80.59
CA GLY A 611 -62.68 14.87 81.81
C GLY A 611 -62.31 15.72 83.02
#